data_AF-A0A9D9T451-F1
#
_entry.id   AF-A0A9D9T451-F1
#
_cell.length_a   1.000
_cell.length_b   1.000
_cell.length_c   1.000
_cell.angle_alpha   90.00
_cell.angle_beta   90.00
_cell.angle_gamma   90.00
#
_symmetry.space_group_name_H-M   'P 1'
#
loop_
_entity.id
_entity.type
_entity.pdbx_description
1 polymer ?
#
loop_
_entity_poly.entity_id
_entity_poly.type
_entity_poly.pdbx_seq_one_letter_code
_entity_poly.pdbx_strand_id
1 'polypeptide(L)'
;MKLLVKKLLLLIGIVFELFFALIASYFIIFFVLAPFTIDKRTTTETLRHEVIIIPEGIHTDILLPIHSAAIDWGKALFIEKDLQVDTFQTHLKFGYGDKNFFLQTKNWSDLTSKTLFRTIFGINEGAIHVNLCSPRDLDTSKIIKLKLSDRQMNKLIHFIKNSIKWSKNFPEQITNHPYSQYDLFFNA
;
A
#
# COMPACT_ATOMS: atom_id res chain seq x y z
N MET A 1 38.88 33.31 -18.13
CA MET A 1 38.14 32.22 -18.81
C MET A 1 38.61 30.81 -18.39
N LYS A 2 39.89 30.42 -18.59
CA LYS A 2 40.40 29.07 -18.24
C LYS A 2 40.20 28.64 -16.77
N LEU A 3 40.38 29.57 -15.82
CA LEU A 3 40.20 29.28 -14.38
C LEU A 3 38.73 29.00 -14.01
N LEU A 4 37.78 29.71 -14.63
CA LEU A 4 36.34 29.50 -14.44
C LEU A 4 35.92 28.13 -15.00
N VAL A 5 36.42 27.77 -16.19
CA VAL A 5 36.18 26.46 -16.81
C VAL A 5 36.73 25.33 -15.92
N LYS A 6 37.94 25.47 -15.38
CA LYS A 6 38.54 24.47 -14.47
C LYS A 6 37.72 24.30 -13.18
N LYS A 7 37.25 25.39 -12.57
CA LYS A 7 36.38 25.34 -11.38
C LYS A 7 35.03 24.67 -11.68
N LEU A 8 34.45 24.96 -12.85
CA LEU A 8 33.20 24.34 -13.29
C LEU A 8 33.35 22.83 -13.51
N LEU A 9 34.43 22.40 -14.18
CA LEU A 9 34.71 20.97 -14.40
C LEU A 9 34.94 20.22 -13.07
N LEU A 10 35.63 20.84 -12.11
CA LEU A 10 35.82 20.28 -10.77
C LEU A 10 34.47 20.12 -10.05
N LEU A 11 33.61 21.15 -10.11
CA LEU A 11 32.27 21.09 -9.50
C LEU A 11 31.42 19.98 -10.11
N ILE A 12 31.41 19.84 -11.44
CA ILE A 12 30.72 18.75 -12.14
C ILE A 12 31.26 17.40 -11.69
N GLY A 13 32.59 17.26 -11.59
CA GLY A 13 33.23 16.04 -11.09
C GLY A 13 32.78 15.66 -9.68
N ILE A 14 32.76 16.63 -8.75
CA ILE A 14 32.30 16.42 -7.38
C ILE A 14 30.81 16.03 -7.35
N VAL A 15 29.95 16.71 -8.11
CA VAL A 15 28.52 16.37 -8.16
C VAL A 15 28.30 14.96 -8.69
N PHE A 16 29.05 14.57 -9.72
CA PHE A 16 28.99 13.22 -10.29
C PHE A 16 29.47 12.19 -9.27
N GLU A 17 30.62 12.42 -8.62
CA GLU A 17 31.15 11.54 -7.58
C GLU A 17 30.15 11.37 -6.42
N LEU A 18 29.54 12.46 -5.93
CA LEU A 18 28.52 12.41 -4.89
C LEU A 18 27.27 11.64 -5.33
N PHE A 19 26.85 11.78 -6.59
CA PHE A 19 25.71 11.03 -7.14
C PHE A 19 25.99 9.52 -7.17
N PHE A 20 27.17 9.09 -7.65
CA PHE A 20 27.54 7.68 -7.65
C PHE A 20 27.81 7.15 -6.25
N ALA A 21 28.41 7.95 -5.36
CA ALA A 21 28.59 7.59 -3.97
C ALA A 21 27.24 7.37 -3.26
N LEU A 22 26.23 8.21 -3.55
CA LEU A 22 24.87 8.03 -3.03
C LEU A 22 24.25 6.72 -3.54
N ILE A 23 24.33 6.43 -4.83
CA ILE A 23 23.84 5.17 -5.41
C ILE A 23 24.57 3.97 -4.80
N ALA A 24 25.89 4.01 -4.73
CA ALA A 24 26.69 2.96 -4.13
C ALA A 24 26.33 2.75 -2.65
N SER A 25 26.13 3.84 -1.90
CA SER A 25 25.73 3.77 -0.49
C SER A 25 24.37 3.08 -0.33
N TYR A 26 23.40 3.35 -1.20
CA TYR A 26 22.12 2.66 -1.20
C TYR A 26 22.29 1.15 -1.39
N PHE A 27 23.09 0.72 -2.38
CA PHE A 27 23.33 -0.70 -2.61
C PHE A 27 24.11 -1.35 -1.47
N ILE A 28 25.11 -0.67 -0.91
CA ILE A 28 25.85 -1.16 0.25
C ILE A 28 24.89 -1.36 1.43
N ILE A 29 24.06 -0.36 1.75
CA ILE A 29 23.05 -0.45 2.81
C ILE A 29 22.10 -1.61 2.53
N PHE A 30 21.59 -1.73 1.30
CA PHE A 30 20.71 -2.82 0.90
C PHE A 30 21.36 -4.18 1.09
N PHE A 31 22.56 -4.42 0.56
CA PHE A 31 23.22 -5.73 0.67
C PHE A 31 23.69 -6.05 2.09
N VAL A 32 24.03 -5.04 2.88
CA VAL A 32 24.36 -5.22 4.30
C VAL A 32 23.10 -5.55 5.10
N LEU A 33 21.97 -4.86 4.87
CA LEU A 33 20.76 -5.01 5.69
C LEU A 33 19.80 -6.09 5.20
N ALA A 34 19.73 -6.38 3.90
CA ALA A 34 18.79 -7.36 3.32
C ALA A 34 18.87 -8.77 3.93
N PRO A 35 20.05 -9.29 4.33
CA PRO A 35 20.13 -10.58 5.02
C PRO A 35 19.51 -10.59 6.42
N PHE A 36 19.39 -9.42 7.07
CA PHE A 36 18.83 -9.32 8.42
C PHE A 36 17.30 -9.43 8.35
N THR A 37 16.82 -10.65 8.53
CA THR A 37 15.38 -10.94 8.63
C THR A 37 14.92 -10.90 10.08
N ILE A 38 13.63 -10.63 10.30
CA ILE A 38 13.02 -10.67 11.63
C ILE A 38 12.49 -12.08 11.86
N ASP A 39 12.96 -12.73 12.92
CA ASP A 39 12.45 -14.04 13.31
C ASP A 39 10.94 -13.98 13.54
N LYS A 40 10.25 -15.02 13.06
CA LYS A 40 8.84 -15.20 13.36
C LYS A 40 8.68 -15.32 14.87
N ARG A 41 7.91 -14.40 15.47
CA ARG A 41 7.55 -14.52 16.88
C ARG A 41 6.82 -15.84 17.11
N THR A 42 7.38 -16.68 17.96
CA THR A 42 6.73 -17.90 18.42
C THR A 42 5.48 -17.52 19.22
N THR A 43 4.38 -18.23 18.95
CA THR A 43 3.12 -18.05 19.68
C THR A 43 2.55 -19.41 20.02
N THR A 44 1.98 -19.53 21.21
CA THR A 44 1.21 -20.70 21.63
C THR A 44 -0.26 -20.59 21.20
N GLU A 45 -0.68 -19.43 20.68
CA GLU A 45 -2.04 -19.19 20.22
C GLU A 45 -2.34 -20.00 18.94
N THR A 46 -3.55 -20.54 18.83
CA THR A 46 -4.00 -21.23 17.62
C THR A 46 -4.13 -20.24 16.46
N LEU A 47 -3.52 -20.56 15.33
CA LEU A 47 -3.61 -19.76 14.11
C LEU A 47 -4.83 -20.22 13.30
N ARG A 48 -5.87 -19.38 13.23
CA ARG A 48 -7.19 -19.73 12.66
C ARG A 48 -7.58 -18.89 11.45
N HIS A 49 -6.95 -17.73 11.26
CA HIS A 49 -7.27 -16.79 10.18
C HIS A 49 -6.20 -16.86 9.11
N GLU A 50 -6.61 -17.00 7.84
CA GLU A 50 -5.71 -16.83 6.70
C GLU A 50 -5.84 -15.39 6.19
N VAL A 51 -4.70 -14.74 5.99
CA VAL A 51 -4.56 -13.42 5.38
C VAL A 51 -3.56 -13.55 4.23
N ILE A 52 -3.84 -12.92 3.10
CA ILE A 52 -2.98 -13.00 1.92
C ILE A 52 -2.42 -11.61 1.62
N ILE A 53 -1.12 -11.54 1.39
CA ILE A 53 -0.44 -10.34 0.90
C ILE A 53 -0.27 -10.49 -0.61
N ILE A 54 -0.69 -9.47 -1.36
CA ILE A 54 -0.72 -9.45 -2.82
C ILE A 54 0.15 -8.28 -3.33
N PRO A 55 1.27 -8.55 -4.01
CA PRO A 55 2.04 -7.52 -4.70
C PRO A 55 1.34 -7.09 -6.00
N GLU A 56 0.97 -5.81 -6.12
CA GLU A 56 0.21 -5.23 -7.26
C GLU A 56 1.11 -4.32 -8.14
N GLY A 57 2.40 -4.65 -8.23
CA GLY A 57 3.38 -3.94 -9.06
C GLY A 57 3.84 -2.58 -8.50
N ILE A 58 2.90 -1.66 -8.25
CA ILE A 58 3.16 -0.33 -7.65
C ILE A 58 2.80 -0.22 -6.18
N HIS A 59 1.99 -1.14 -5.67
CA HIS A 59 1.61 -1.20 -4.25
C HIS A 59 1.47 -2.67 -3.81
N THR A 60 1.18 -2.87 -2.52
CA THR A 60 0.95 -4.19 -1.94
C THR A 60 -0.34 -4.13 -1.14
N ASP A 61 -1.22 -5.08 -1.42
CA ASP A 61 -2.53 -5.17 -0.80
C ASP A 61 -2.62 -6.34 0.17
N ILE A 62 -3.48 -6.18 1.17
CA ILE A 62 -3.88 -7.26 2.07
C ILE A 62 -5.28 -7.73 1.66
N LEU A 63 -5.39 -9.00 1.30
CA LEU A 63 -6.66 -9.64 0.99
C LEU A 63 -7.32 -10.20 2.26
N LEU A 64 -8.56 -9.79 2.49
CA LEU A 64 -9.41 -10.26 3.58
C LEU A 64 -10.79 -10.64 3.05
N PRO A 65 -11.47 -11.64 3.63
CA PRO A 65 -12.86 -11.93 3.28
C PRO A 65 -13.76 -10.75 3.69
N ILE A 66 -14.78 -10.43 2.87
CA ILE A 66 -15.76 -9.37 3.18
C ILE A 66 -16.46 -9.67 4.51
N HIS A 67 -16.82 -10.94 4.73
CA HIS A 67 -17.48 -11.41 5.93
C HIS A 67 -16.65 -12.50 6.62
N SER A 68 -16.42 -12.34 7.92
CA SER A 68 -15.72 -13.32 8.75
C SER A 68 -16.32 -13.34 10.16
N ALA A 69 -15.93 -14.32 10.98
CA ALA A 69 -16.32 -14.35 12.39
C ALA A 69 -15.79 -13.16 13.20
N ALA A 70 -14.70 -12.52 12.75
CA ALA A 70 -14.06 -11.41 13.46
C ALA A 70 -14.62 -10.02 13.04
N ILE A 71 -15.00 -9.87 11.77
CA ILE A 71 -15.53 -8.61 11.23
C ILE A 71 -16.40 -8.84 9.99
N ASP A 72 -17.42 -7.99 9.87
CA ASP A 72 -18.22 -7.79 8.67
C ASP A 72 -17.82 -6.45 8.02
N TRP A 73 -16.94 -6.51 7.02
CA TRP A 73 -16.46 -5.32 6.31
C TRP A 73 -17.53 -4.69 5.44
N GLY A 74 -18.48 -5.48 4.92
CA GLY A 74 -19.60 -4.99 4.13
C GLY A 74 -20.41 -3.95 4.91
N LYS A 75 -20.70 -4.26 6.18
CA LYS A 75 -21.35 -3.32 7.10
C LYS A 75 -20.42 -2.23 7.59
N ALA A 76 -19.19 -2.58 7.99
CA ALA A 76 -18.26 -1.61 8.59
C ALA A 76 -17.90 -0.46 7.64
N LEU A 77 -17.80 -0.74 6.34
CA LEU A 77 -17.44 0.22 5.31
C LEU A 77 -18.63 0.68 4.47
N PHE A 78 -19.86 0.31 4.85
CA PHE A 78 -21.10 0.66 4.14
C PHE A 78 -21.12 0.25 2.65
N ILE A 79 -20.35 -0.77 2.28
CA ILE A 79 -20.19 -1.28 0.91
C ILE A 79 -21.51 -1.75 0.32
N GLU A 80 -22.40 -2.29 1.16
CA GLU A 80 -23.74 -2.77 0.77
C GLU A 80 -24.62 -1.68 0.14
N LYS A 81 -24.31 -0.39 0.36
CA LYS A 81 -25.06 0.74 -0.21
C LYS A 81 -24.55 1.16 -1.58
N ASP A 82 -23.26 0.99 -1.82
CA ASP A 82 -22.58 1.54 -3.00
C ASP A 82 -22.38 0.51 -4.10
N LEU A 83 -22.37 -0.77 -3.73
CA LEU A 83 -22.22 -1.84 -4.69
C LEU A 83 -23.53 -2.60 -4.81
N GLN A 84 -24.02 -2.67 -6.03
CA GLN A 84 -24.72 -3.85 -6.51
C GLN A 84 -23.75 -5.03 -6.41
N VAL A 85 -23.44 -5.47 -5.18
CA VAL A 85 -22.44 -6.49 -4.88
C VAL A 85 -22.94 -7.75 -5.54
N ASP A 86 -22.42 -7.98 -6.74
CA ASP A 86 -22.58 -9.23 -7.44
C ASP A 86 -22.12 -10.33 -6.48
N THR A 87 -22.95 -11.35 -6.30
CA THR A 87 -22.76 -12.43 -5.30
C THR A 87 -21.42 -13.18 -5.43
N PHE A 88 -20.65 -12.90 -6.48
CA PHE A 88 -19.35 -13.51 -6.76
C PHE A 88 -18.16 -12.82 -6.08
N GLN A 89 -18.30 -11.56 -5.64
CA GLN A 89 -17.25 -10.84 -4.91
C GLN A 89 -17.30 -11.21 -3.43
N THR A 90 -16.23 -11.82 -2.93
CA THR A 90 -16.20 -12.41 -1.57
C THR A 90 -15.09 -11.84 -0.70
N HIS A 91 -14.14 -11.13 -1.31
CA HIS A 91 -12.96 -10.61 -0.64
C HIS A 91 -12.72 -9.14 -0.99
N LEU A 92 -11.94 -8.49 -0.13
CA LEU A 92 -11.47 -7.12 -0.26
C LEU A 92 -9.95 -7.12 -0.28
N LYS A 93 -9.36 -6.44 -1.24
CA LYS A 93 -7.97 -6.02 -1.22
C LYS A 93 -7.85 -4.66 -0.57
N PHE A 94 -7.03 -4.54 0.47
CA PHE A 94 -6.76 -3.30 1.19
C PHE A 94 -5.34 -2.80 0.91
N GLY A 95 -5.24 -1.64 0.27
CA GLY A 95 -4.00 -0.90 0.04
C GLY A 95 -3.97 0.40 0.84
N TYR A 96 -2.80 0.79 1.35
CA TYR A 96 -2.57 2.08 2.03
C TYR A 96 -1.41 2.82 1.36
N GLY A 97 -1.55 4.14 1.20
CA GLY A 97 -0.56 4.94 0.49
C GLY A 97 -0.90 6.41 0.43
N ASP A 98 -0.06 7.17 -0.28
CA ASP A 98 -0.29 8.59 -0.54
C ASP A 98 -1.54 8.78 -1.41
N LYS A 99 -2.43 9.66 -0.98
CA LYS A 99 -3.70 9.92 -1.66
C LYS A 99 -3.51 10.37 -3.10
N ASN A 100 -2.60 11.29 -3.37
CA ASN A 100 -2.41 11.77 -4.74
C ASN A 100 -1.76 10.70 -5.62
N PHE A 101 -0.85 9.89 -5.08
CA PHE A 101 -0.32 8.73 -5.80
C PHE A 101 -1.45 7.77 -6.18
N PHE A 102 -2.31 7.41 -5.23
CA PHE A 102 -3.44 6.52 -5.49
C PHE A 102 -4.51 7.10 -6.40
N LEU A 103 -4.69 8.43 -6.47
CA LEU A 103 -5.75 9.00 -7.30
C LEU A 103 -5.27 9.43 -8.69
N GLN A 104 -3.97 9.63 -8.86
CA GLN A 104 -3.37 10.16 -10.09
C GLN A 104 -2.44 9.18 -10.80
N THR A 105 -2.06 8.08 -10.16
CA THR A 105 -1.09 7.13 -10.70
C THR A 105 -1.65 5.71 -10.68
N LYS A 106 -2.57 5.42 -11.61
CA LYS A 106 -3.10 4.06 -11.80
C LYS A 106 -2.03 3.14 -12.38
N ASN A 107 -1.32 3.62 -13.39
CA ASN A 107 -0.19 2.92 -13.99
C ASN A 107 1.10 3.72 -13.82
N TRP A 108 2.25 3.06 -13.94
CA TRP A 108 3.56 3.73 -13.94
C TRP A 108 3.67 4.84 -15.01
N SER A 109 2.95 4.72 -16.13
CA SER A 109 2.90 5.75 -17.18
C SER A 109 2.25 7.06 -16.75
N ASP A 110 1.42 7.02 -15.71
CA ASP A 110 0.66 8.17 -15.21
C ASP A 110 1.45 8.95 -14.14
N LEU A 111 2.63 8.44 -13.74
CA LEU A 111 3.45 9.02 -12.70
C LEU A 111 4.08 10.35 -13.17
N THR A 112 3.68 11.44 -12.54
CA THR A 112 4.30 12.75 -12.76
C THR A 112 5.42 13.01 -11.75
N SER A 113 6.42 13.82 -12.14
CA SER A 113 7.50 14.25 -11.25
C SER A 113 6.98 15.00 -10.01
N LYS A 114 5.88 15.75 -10.16
CA LYS A 114 5.21 16.46 -9.07
C LYS A 114 4.58 15.49 -8.07
N THR A 115 3.86 14.48 -8.55
CA THR A 115 3.25 13.44 -7.70
C THR A 115 4.35 12.68 -6.96
N LEU A 116 5.36 12.20 -7.68
CA LEU A 116 6.50 11.50 -7.11
C LEU A 116 7.19 12.29 -6.00
N PHE A 117 7.52 13.57 -6.26
CA PHE A 117 8.16 14.43 -5.28
C PHE A 117 7.30 14.57 -4.02
N ARG A 118 6.01 14.91 -4.16
CA ARG A 118 5.13 15.10 -3.01
C ARG A 118 4.93 13.83 -2.20
N THR A 119 4.88 12.68 -2.86
CA THR A 119 4.76 11.37 -2.22
C THR A 119 6.02 11.00 -1.44
N ILE A 120 7.22 11.16 -2.02
CA ILE A 120 8.50 10.88 -1.34
C ILE A 120 8.67 11.74 -0.09
N PHE A 121 8.27 13.03 -0.16
CA PHE A 121 8.38 13.96 0.97
C PHE A 121 7.18 13.91 1.93
N GLY A 122 6.23 12.99 1.74
CA GLY A 122 5.08 12.81 2.64
C GLY A 122 4.19 14.05 2.78
N ILE A 123 4.06 14.85 1.72
CA ILE A 123 3.37 16.15 1.76
C ILE A 123 1.84 15.98 1.73
N ASN A 124 1.34 14.90 1.12
CA ASN A 124 -0.09 14.68 1.01
C ASN A 124 -0.62 13.82 2.16
N GLU A 125 -1.94 13.85 2.34
CA GLU A 125 -2.64 12.93 3.20
C GLU A 125 -2.57 11.49 2.65
N GLY A 126 -2.86 10.51 3.50
CA GLY A 126 -3.00 9.13 3.09
C GLY A 126 -4.36 8.85 2.45
N ALA A 127 -4.45 7.75 1.75
CA ALA A 127 -5.71 7.13 1.37
C ALA A 127 -5.63 5.61 1.52
N ILE A 128 -6.79 5.01 1.72
CA ILE A 128 -6.98 3.56 1.69
C ILE A 128 -7.75 3.22 0.43
N HIS A 129 -7.18 2.31 -0.35
CA HIS A 129 -7.82 1.71 -1.52
C HIS A 129 -8.41 0.36 -1.11
N VAL A 130 -9.69 0.17 -1.41
CA VAL A 130 -10.42 -1.08 -1.16
C VAL A 130 -10.98 -1.56 -2.49
N ASN A 131 -10.50 -2.70 -2.97
CA ASN A 131 -10.97 -3.31 -4.21
C ASN A 131 -11.72 -4.62 -3.90
N LEU A 132 -12.96 -4.72 -4.38
CA LEU A 132 -13.75 -5.95 -4.29
C LEU A 132 -13.27 -6.95 -5.32
N CYS A 133 -12.99 -8.17 -4.88
CA CYS A 133 -12.51 -9.22 -5.76
C CYS A 133 -12.98 -10.63 -5.36
N SER A 134 -12.81 -11.56 -6.30
CA SER A 134 -12.92 -12.99 -6.07
C SER A 134 -11.52 -13.59 -5.99
N PRO A 135 -11.19 -14.43 -4.99
CA PRO A 135 -9.89 -15.09 -4.92
C PRO A 135 -9.54 -15.94 -6.14
N ARG A 136 -10.56 -16.34 -6.93
CA ARG A 136 -10.40 -17.09 -8.18
C ARG A 136 -9.71 -16.28 -9.28
N ASP A 137 -9.80 -14.96 -9.22
CA ASP A 137 -9.27 -14.05 -10.23
C ASP A 137 -7.83 -13.60 -9.91
N LEU A 138 -7.27 -14.07 -8.79
CA LEU A 138 -5.95 -13.68 -8.33
C LEU A 138 -4.84 -14.50 -8.99
N ASP A 139 -3.77 -13.81 -9.42
CA ASP A 139 -2.52 -14.46 -9.79
C ASP A 139 -1.84 -15.02 -8.53
N THR A 140 -1.94 -16.34 -8.35
CA THR A 140 -1.38 -17.03 -7.18
C THR A 140 0.14 -17.22 -7.23
N SER A 141 0.82 -16.82 -8.30
CA SER A 141 2.27 -17.04 -8.45
C SER A 141 3.14 -16.19 -7.51
N LYS A 142 2.59 -15.08 -6.98
CA LYS A 142 3.34 -14.09 -6.17
C LYS A 142 2.70 -13.75 -4.83
N ILE A 143 1.69 -14.51 -4.40
CA ILE A 143 1.00 -14.24 -3.14
C ILE A 143 1.77 -14.79 -1.94
N ILE A 144 1.68 -14.10 -0.80
CA ILE A 144 2.24 -14.56 0.47
C ILE A 144 1.08 -14.84 1.43
N LYS A 145 0.97 -16.08 1.89
CA LYS A 145 -0.06 -16.49 2.85
C LYS A 145 0.45 -16.40 4.27
N LEU A 146 -0.31 -15.73 5.13
CA LEU A 146 -0.07 -15.59 6.55
C LEU A 146 -1.20 -16.24 7.34
N LYS A 147 -0.84 -17.01 8.37
CA LYS A 147 -1.80 -17.53 9.35
C LYS A 147 -1.71 -16.71 10.62
N LEU A 148 -2.82 -16.12 11.04
CA LEU A 148 -2.93 -15.25 12.20
C LEU A 148 -3.76 -15.91 13.30
N SER A 149 -3.40 -15.62 14.55
CA SER A 149 -4.26 -15.87 15.71
C SER A 149 -5.41 -14.88 15.78
N ASP A 150 -6.42 -15.14 16.60
CA ASP A 150 -7.53 -14.21 16.84
C ASP A 150 -7.03 -12.83 17.30
N ARG A 151 -6.01 -12.79 18.18
CA ARG A 151 -5.41 -11.55 18.67
C ARG A 151 -4.71 -10.78 17.55
N GLN A 152 -3.97 -11.46 16.68
CA GLN A 152 -3.30 -10.83 15.55
C GLN A 152 -4.30 -10.31 14.51
N MET A 153 -5.36 -11.08 14.24
CA MET A 153 -6.43 -10.68 13.34
C MET A 153 -7.16 -9.43 13.87
N ASN A 154 -7.50 -9.40 15.17
CA ASN A 154 -8.12 -8.23 15.79
C ASN A 154 -7.22 -6.97 15.75
N LYS A 155 -5.90 -7.14 15.92
CA LYS A 155 -4.95 -6.04 15.76
C LYS A 155 -4.92 -5.50 14.33
N LEU A 156 -4.92 -6.39 13.33
CA LEU A 156 -4.97 -6.01 11.92
C LEU A 156 -6.26 -5.26 11.59
N ILE A 157 -7.41 -5.80 12.00
CA ILE A 157 -8.72 -5.16 11.82
C ILE A 157 -8.75 -3.77 12.46
N HIS A 158 -8.27 -3.65 13.70
CA HIS A 158 -8.22 -2.37 14.41
C HIS A 158 -7.30 -1.38 13.71
N PHE A 159 -6.14 -1.83 13.23
CA PHE A 159 -5.23 -1.00 12.45
C PHE A 159 -5.90 -0.47 11.18
N ILE A 160 -6.52 -1.33 10.36
CA ILE A 160 -7.21 -0.92 9.13
C ILE A 160 -8.30 0.11 9.45
N LYS A 161 -9.13 -0.15 10.47
CA LYS A 161 -10.21 0.78 10.86
C LYS A 161 -9.69 2.13 11.32
N ASN A 162 -8.62 2.15 12.11
CA ASN A 162 -8.04 3.40 12.62
C ASN A 162 -7.30 4.19 11.54
N SER A 163 -6.85 3.52 10.48
CA SER A 163 -6.23 4.18 9.34
C SER A 163 -7.26 4.84 8.41
N ILE A 164 -8.56 4.61 8.58
CA ILE A 164 -9.62 5.31 7.84
C ILE A 164 -10.04 6.55 8.64
N LYS A 165 -10.23 7.69 7.98
CA LYS A 165 -10.91 8.85 8.58
C LYS A 165 -12.41 8.62 8.61
N TRP A 166 -13.02 8.90 9.77
CA TRP A 166 -14.45 8.71 9.99
C TRP A 166 -15.12 10.05 10.30
N SER A 167 -16.23 10.34 9.64
CA SER A 167 -17.09 11.49 9.90
C SER A 167 -18.47 11.03 10.34
N LYS A 168 -18.89 11.39 11.56
CA LYS A 168 -20.20 11.01 12.13
C LYS A 168 -20.50 9.51 12.02
N ASN A 169 -19.49 8.67 12.27
CA ASN A 169 -19.53 7.19 12.15
C ASN A 169 -19.61 6.63 10.73
N PHE A 170 -19.45 7.44 9.70
CA PHE A 170 -19.31 6.99 8.30
C PHE A 170 -17.85 7.14 7.86
N PRO A 171 -17.32 6.18 7.09
CA PRO A 171 -15.98 6.31 6.53
C PRO A 171 -15.98 7.45 5.49
N GLU A 172 -14.96 8.30 5.51
CA GLU A 172 -14.83 9.41 4.56
C GLU A 172 -14.39 8.90 3.19
N GLN A 173 -15.37 8.49 2.38
CA GLN A 173 -15.15 7.97 1.04
C GLN A 173 -14.84 9.09 0.03
N ILE A 174 -13.92 8.79 -0.88
CA ILE A 174 -13.52 9.62 -2.00
C ILE A 174 -14.30 9.12 -3.24
N THR A 175 -15.40 9.79 -3.56
CA THR A 175 -16.36 9.31 -4.58
C THR A 175 -15.97 9.63 -6.03
N ASN A 176 -15.07 10.58 -6.26
CA ASN A 176 -14.83 11.15 -7.59
C ASN A 176 -13.73 10.43 -8.39
N HIS A 177 -13.16 9.35 -7.86
CA HIS A 177 -12.00 8.66 -8.45
C HIS A 177 -12.04 7.11 -8.39
N PRO A 178 -13.20 6.43 -8.56
CA PRO A 178 -13.19 4.97 -8.65
C PRO A 178 -12.45 4.53 -9.92
N TYR A 179 -11.47 3.62 -9.78
CA TYR A 179 -10.78 3.01 -10.92
C TYR A 179 -11.69 2.07 -11.73
N SER A 180 -12.67 1.49 -11.06
CA SER A 180 -13.75 0.66 -11.58
C SER A 180 -14.92 0.70 -10.59
N GLN A 181 -16.05 0.08 -10.95
CA GLN A 181 -17.19 -0.09 -10.04
C GLN A 181 -16.89 -0.94 -8.79
N TYR A 182 -15.75 -1.64 -8.76
CA TYR A 182 -15.31 -2.46 -7.62
C TYR A 182 -14.28 -1.74 -6.73
N ASP A 183 -13.93 -0.49 -7.06
CA ASP A 183 -12.91 0.27 -6.34
C ASP A 183 -13.54 1.34 -5.45
N LEU A 184 -13.19 1.28 -4.17
CA LEU A 184 -13.55 2.26 -3.16
C LEU A 184 -12.27 2.91 -2.64
N PHE A 185 -12.33 4.21 -2.40
CA PHE A 185 -11.24 4.97 -1.80
C PHE A 185 -11.72 5.68 -0.56
N PHE A 186 -10.91 5.69 0.49
CA PHE A 186 -11.21 6.37 1.75
C PHE A 186 -10.05 7.29 2.14
N ASN A 187 -10.35 8.43 2.77
CA ASN A 187 -9.31 9.26 3.37
C ASN A 187 -8.65 8.55 4.55
N ALA A 188 -7.35 8.77 4.73
CA ALA A 188 -6.57 8.33 5.89
C ALA A 188 -5.92 9.51 6.62
#